data_AF-A0A8B7YFW9-F1
#
_entry.id   AF-A0A8B7YFW9-F1
#
_cell.length_a   1.000
_cell.length_b   1.000
_cell.length_c   1.000
_cell.angle_alpha   90.00
_cell.angle_beta   90.00
_cell.angle_gamma   90.00
#
_symmetry.space_group_name_H-M   'P 1'
#
loop_
_entity.id
_entity.type
_entity.pdbx_description
1 polymer ?
#
loop_
_entity_poly.entity_id
_entity_poly.type
_entity_poly.pdbx_seq_one_letter_code
_entity_poly.pdbx_strand_id
1 'polypeptide(L)'
;MHQLWIFLREFVGRPLPRNFPFSHGTMEVRVQGHIELVFFLVLITMMSLVGGDDGAMKNKARTTFTSKQSPDLGPNGRTFSETDGLDNKISAFLRDKHYTGATIGIARRDEVLYTQGYGHLDDDIQMTPTNLLPISSLSKTITAVAILKLVENGDLKLTDPVFGPDGILSSFKPPKKKDMDPRLLNIMVGHLLHHTAGWSQTRPQLHDPMMNSVYLSRGHNVTDIATEMNLGHDLSPNDVITYMMRQPLDHPPGMKYEYSNFGYSVLGRVIEHISGKRDIKAT
;
A
#
# COMPACT_ATOMS: atom_id res chain seq x y z
N MET A 1 3.65 7.01 5.27
CA MET A 1 4.48 6.30 4.26
C MET A 1 5.98 6.40 4.54
N HIS A 2 6.60 7.59 4.68
CA HIS A 2 8.04 7.70 5.03
C HIS A 2 8.42 7.02 6.36
N GLN A 3 7.55 7.12 7.37
CA GLN A 3 7.79 6.49 8.69
C GLN A 3 7.41 5.00 8.75
N LEU A 4 6.53 4.51 7.86
CA LEU A 4 6.31 3.07 7.69
C LEU A 4 7.58 2.39 7.17
N TRP A 5 8.30 3.10 6.28
CA TRP A 5 9.62 2.70 5.81
C TRP A 5 10.69 2.78 6.90
N ILE A 6 10.70 3.84 7.74
CA ILE A 6 11.61 3.92 8.90
C ILE A 6 11.30 2.82 9.93
N PHE A 7 10.03 2.50 10.16
CA PHE A 7 9.60 1.38 11.00
C PHE A 7 10.13 0.05 10.47
N LEU A 8 9.93 -0.25 9.18
CA LEU A 8 10.47 -1.46 8.54
C LEU A 8 12.00 -1.49 8.56
N ARG A 9 12.64 -0.32 8.48
CA ARG A 9 14.09 -0.17 8.39
C ARG A 9 14.84 -0.27 9.70
N GLU A 10 14.27 0.20 10.80
CA GLU A 10 14.83 -0.04 12.14
C GLU A 10 14.61 -1.50 12.57
N PHE A 11 13.62 -2.19 11.99
CA PHE A 11 13.42 -3.63 12.16
C PHE A 11 14.37 -4.49 11.27
N VAL A 12 14.93 -3.92 10.18
CA VAL A 12 15.79 -4.63 9.19
C VAL A 12 17.25 -4.11 9.14
N GLY A 13 17.60 -3.04 9.86
CA GLY A 13 18.95 -2.82 10.40
C GLY A 13 19.99 -1.97 9.62
N ARG A 14 19.66 -0.95 8.80
CA ARG A 14 20.69 0.01 8.26
C ARG A 14 20.19 1.47 8.02
N PRO A 15 21.06 2.53 8.13
CA PRO A 15 20.75 3.97 7.98
C PRO A 15 20.97 4.57 6.56
N LEU A 16 20.36 5.73 6.22
CA LEU A 16 20.30 6.37 4.86
C LEU A 16 20.49 7.90 5.07
N PRO A 17 20.97 8.63 4.04
CA PRO A 17 21.45 10.00 4.17
C PRO A 17 20.34 11.07 4.22
N ARG A 18 20.73 12.28 4.64
CA ARG A 18 19.89 13.29 5.32
C ARG A 18 18.93 14.13 4.46
N ASN A 19 18.92 14.05 3.13
CA ASN A 19 18.12 14.98 2.31
C ASN A 19 17.30 14.23 1.23
N PHE A 20 15.97 14.11 1.41
CA PHE A 20 15.05 13.62 0.37
C PHE A 20 13.64 14.25 0.52
N PRO A 21 13.06 14.88 -0.52
CA PRO A 21 11.72 15.45 -0.46
C PRO A 21 10.62 14.41 -0.78
N PHE A 22 9.44 14.53 -0.17
CA PHE A 22 8.35 13.53 -0.23
C PHE A 22 7.19 13.91 -1.15
N SER A 23 6.76 12.96 -1.98
CA SER A 23 5.34 12.81 -2.36
C SER A 23 4.96 11.44 -2.96
N HIS A 24 5.90 10.57 -3.33
CA HIS A 24 5.56 9.28 -3.94
C HIS A 24 6.45 8.17 -3.35
N GLY A 25 5.83 7.12 -2.80
CA GLY A 25 6.56 5.98 -2.23
C GLY A 25 7.31 5.23 -3.33
N THR A 26 8.62 5.42 -3.40
CA THR A 26 9.54 4.64 -4.22
C THR A 26 10.12 3.50 -3.36
N MET A 27 10.25 2.30 -3.92
CA MET A 27 10.85 1.15 -3.25
C MET A 27 12.15 0.75 -3.95
N GLU A 28 13.25 0.75 -3.20
CA GLU A 28 14.50 0.13 -3.62
C GLU A 28 14.47 -1.34 -3.18
N VAL A 29 14.37 -2.27 -4.13
CA VAL A 29 14.50 -3.71 -3.83
C VAL A 29 15.98 -4.07 -3.92
N ARG A 30 16.70 -3.98 -2.80
CA ARG A 30 17.99 -4.67 -2.64
C ARG A 30 17.75 -6.00 -1.95
N VAL A 31 17.83 -7.08 -2.71
CA VAL A 31 17.79 -8.43 -2.16
C VAL A 31 19.13 -8.70 -1.49
N GLN A 32 19.18 -8.56 -0.16
CA GLN A 32 20.33 -8.96 0.63
C GLN A 32 19.85 -9.76 1.85
N GLY A 33 19.72 -11.08 1.66
CA GLY A 33 19.55 -12.07 2.73
C GLY A 33 18.14 -12.20 3.33
N HIS A 34 17.69 -13.46 3.41
CA HIS A 34 16.59 -14.04 4.17
C HIS A 34 15.38 -13.15 4.55
N ILE A 35 14.37 -13.15 3.69
CA ILE A 35 12.97 -12.94 4.08
C ILE A 35 12.14 -14.02 3.37
N GLU A 36 11.56 -14.95 4.12
CA GLU A 36 10.50 -15.82 3.61
C GLU A 36 9.19 -15.01 3.54
N LEU A 37 8.82 -14.60 2.34
CA LEU A 37 7.45 -14.30 1.99
C LEU A 37 7.14 -15.04 0.69
N VAL A 38 6.30 -16.07 0.79
CA VAL A 38 5.75 -16.76 -0.38
C VAL A 38 4.68 -15.85 -0.97
N PHE A 39 5.08 -14.99 -1.92
CA PHE A 39 4.16 -14.36 -2.86
C PHE A 39 4.24 -15.11 -4.19
N PHE A 40 3.16 -15.78 -4.57
CA PHE A 40 2.88 -15.97 -5.98
C PHE A 40 2.49 -14.61 -6.56
N LEU A 41 3.48 -13.86 -7.06
CA LEU A 41 3.24 -12.61 -7.78
C LEU A 41 3.47 -12.86 -9.27
N VAL A 42 2.45 -13.42 -9.93
CA VAL A 42 2.33 -13.30 -11.38
C VAL A 42 1.81 -11.88 -11.64
N LEU A 43 2.72 -10.97 -11.93
CA LEU A 43 2.45 -9.58 -12.27
C LEU A 43 1.83 -9.49 -13.66
N ILE A 44 0.51 -9.63 -13.74
CA ILE A 44 -0.29 -9.27 -14.91
C ILE A 44 -1.51 -8.48 -14.43
N THR A 45 -1.55 -7.19 -14.74
CA THR A 45 -2.77 -6.39 -14.67
C THR A 45 -3.73 -6.87 -15.76
N MET A 46 -4.72 -7.68 -15.40
CA MET A 46 -6.01 -7.83 -16.11
C MET A 46 -6.97 -8.66 -15.24
N MET A 47 -8.18 -8.13 -15.05
CA MET A 47 -9.26 -8.70 -14.25
C MET A 47 -10.01 -9.78 -15.04
N SER A 48 -10.16 -11.00 -14.51
CA SER A 48 -11.29 -11.94 -14.74
C SER A 48 -11.20 -13.15 -13.80
N LEU A 49 -12.37 -13.59 -13.33
CA LEU A 49 -12.65 -14.58 -12.28
C LEU A 49 -12.25 -16.03 -12.59
N VAL A 50 -11.99 -16.84 -11.55
CA VAL A 50 -12.74 -18.07 -11.14
C VAL A 50 -12.01 -18.73 -9.95
N GLY A 51 -12.79 -19.27 -8.99
CA GLY A 51 -12.31 -19.76 -7.69
C GLY A 51 -11.91 -21.23 -7.63
N GLY A 52 -11.60 -21.66 -6.40
CA GLY A 52 -11.34 -23.05 -6.02
C GLY A 52 -10.93 -23.10 -4.55
N ASP A 53 -11.71 -23.82 -3.76
CA ASP A 53 -11.51 -24.13 -2.34
C ASP A 53 -10.27 -25.01 -2.13
N ASP A 54 -9.74 -25.04 -0.89
CA ASP A 54 -9.22 -26.25 -0.23
C ASP A 54 -8.39 -25.92 1.03
N GLY A 55 -8.93 -26.36 2.18
CA GLY A 55 -8.24 -27.37 2.99
C GLY A 55 -7.14 -26.90 3.95
N ALA A 56 -7.48 -26.88 5.24
CA ALA A 56 -6.57 -26.71 6.36
C ALA A 56 -5.37 -27.69 6.38
N MET A 57 -4.19 -27.20 6.76
CA MET A 57 -3.07 -28.03 7.23
C MET A 57 -2.49 -27.47 8.54
N LYS A 58 -2.60 -28.28 9.60
CA LYS A 58 -1.90 -28.10 10.88
C LYS A 58 -0.54 -28.82 10.83
N ASN A 59 0.40 -28.25 11.59
CA ASN A 59 1.59 -28.84 12.25
C ASN A 59 2.97 -28.77 11.57
N LYS A 60 3.84 -28.02 12.27
CA LYS A 60 5.19 -28.37 12.75
C LYS A 60 6.13 -29.08 11.77
N ALA A 61 6.92 -28.27 11.06
CA ALA A 61 8.32 -28.60 10.76
C ALA A 61 9.14 -27.32 10.85
N ARG A 62 10.06 -27.25 11.82
CA ARG A 62 11.08 -26.18 11.86
C ARG A 62 12.21 -26.62 10.94
N THR A 63 12.01 -26.45 9.64
CA THR A 63 13.01 -26.75 8.63
C THR A 63 14.07 -25.64 8.65
N THR A 64 15.32 -26.00 8.93
CA THR A 64 16.44 -25.06 8.83
C THR A 64 16.78 -24.91 7.35
N PHE A 65 16.33 -23.83 6.72
CA PHE A 65 16.66 -23.52 5.33
C PHE A 65 18.04 -22.87 5.26
N THR A 66 19.05 -23.61 4.79
CA THR A 66 20.27 -23.01 4.25
C THR A 66 19.95 -22.50 2.85
N SER A 67 19.62 -21.21 2.69
CA SER A 67 19.48 -20.66 1.33
C SER A 67 20.86 -20.63 0.70
N LYS A 68 21.00 -21.26 -0.47
CA LYS A 68 22.15 -20.98 -1.32
C LYS A 68 21.95 -19.54 -1.78
N GLN A 69 22.92 -18.65 -1.54
CA GLN A 69 22.80 -17.29 -2.07
C GLN A 69 22.65 -17.38 -3.59
N SER A 70 21.50 -16.92 -4.12
CA SER A 70 21.32 -16.73 -5.55
C SER A 70 22.42 -15.80 -6.05
N PRO A 71 23.05 -16.11 -7.20
CA PRO A 71 23.97 -15.16 -7.82
C PRO A 71 23.22 -13.85 -8.09
N ASP A 72 23.85 -12.72 -7.73
CA ASP A 72 23.39 -11.41 -8.17
C ASP A 72 23.54 -11.37 -9.69
N LEU A 73 22.41 -11.42 -10.39
CA LEU A 73 22.38 -11.41 -11.85
C LEU A 73 22.74 -10.05 -12.45
N GLY A 74 22.89 -9.02 -11.62
CA GLY A 74 23.08 -7.66 -12.07
C GLY A 74 21.87 -7.13 -12.87
N PRO A 75 22.00 -5.96 -13.50
CA PRO A 75 21.00 -5.48 -14.44
C PRO A 75 21.00 -6.39 -15.67
N ASN A 76 19.82 -6.88 -16.06
CA ASN A 76 19.61 -7.61 -17.30
C ASN A 76 20.21 -9.03 -17.35
N GLY A 77 20.28 -9.73 -16.21
CA GLY A 77 20.84 -11.08 -16.14
C GLY A 77 19.81 -12.21 -16.25
N ARG A 78 20.26 -13.36 -16.77
CA ARG A 78 19.44 -14.57 -16.99
C ARG A 78 20.21 -15.83 -16.63
N THR A 79 19.53 -16.78 -15.99
CA THR A 79 20.11 -18.10 -15.66
C THR A 79 19.42 -19.27 -16.36
N PHE A 80 18.37 -19.04 -17.14
CA PHE A 80 17.67 -20.08 -17.90
C PHE A 80 17.44 -19.67 -19.35
N SER A 81 17.58 -20.64 -20.26
CA SER A 81 17.46 -20.46 -21.71
C SER A 81 16.00 -20.41 -22.21
N GLU A 82 15.02 -20.80 -21.38
CA GLU A 82 13.59 -20.88 -21.76
C GLU A 82 12.90 -19.50 -21.72
N THR A 83 13.53 -18.47 -22.30
CA THR A 83 12.92 -17.14 -22.46
C THR A 83 12.56 -16.83 -23.90
N ASP A 84 12.59 -17.83 -24.79
CA ASP A 84 12.38 -17.64 -26.23
C ASP A 84 11.08 -16.87 -26.51
N GLY A 85 11.26 -15.65 -27.01
CA GLY A 85 10.18 -14.72 -27.34
C GLY A 85 9.58 -13.92 -26.18
N LEU A 86 10.01 -14.08 -24.93
CA LEU A 86 9.54 -13.29 -23.78
C LEU A 86 9.81 -11.80 -24.01
N ASP A 87 11.04 -11.44 -24.39
CA ASP A 87 11.43 -10.05 -24.64
C ASP A 87 10.64 -9.43 -25.79
N ASN A 88 10.45 -10.20 -26.86
CA ASN A 88 9.69 -9.77 -28.02
C ASN A 88 8.21 -9.55 -27.66
N LYS A 89 7.63 -10.42 -26.83
CA LYS A 89 6.25 -10.26 -26.33
C LYS A 89 6.11 -9.06 -25.42
N ILE A 90 7.04 -8.83 -24.50
CA ILE A 90 7.00 -7.66 -23.60
C ILE A 90 7.19 -6.38 -24.41
N SER A 91 8.18 -6.35 -25.30
CA SER A 91 8.44 -5.18 -26.14
C SER A 91 7.28 -4.89 -27.11
N ALA A 92 6.62 -5.93 -27.64
CA ALA A 92 5.40 -5.78 -28.41
C ALA A 92 4.26 -5.23 -27.55
N PHE A 93 4.05 -5.77 -26.35
CA PHE A 93 3.04 -5.28 -25.42
C PHE A 93 3.25 -3.81 -25.06
N LEU A 94 4.49 -3.38 -24.77
CA LEU A 94 4.81 -1.99 -24.47
C LEU A 94 4.48 -1.07 -25.65
N ARG A 95 4.86 -1.45 -26.88
CA ARG A 95 4.52 -0.70 -28.09
C ARG A 95 3.01 -0.64 -28.32
N ASP A 96 2.33 -1.77 -28.30
CA ASP A 96 0.89 -1.88 -28.61
C ASP A 96 0.03 -1.12 -27.59
N LYS A 97 0.47 -1.06 -26.32
CA LYS A 97 -0.20 -0.34 -25.24
C LYS A 97 0.36 1.06 -24.99
N HIS A 98 1.33 1.51 -25.78
CA HIS A 98 1.97 2.81 -25.66
C HIS A 98 2.55 3.07 -24.26
N TYR A 99 3.09 2.03 -23.61
CA TYR A 99 3.86 2.16 -22.38
C TYR A 99 5.32 2.48 -22.71
N THR A 100 5.91 3.44 -22.00
CA THR A 100 7.28 3.91 -22.25
C THR A 100 8.33 2.91 -21.80
N GLY A 101 8.06 2.16 -20.73
CA GLY A 101 8.97 1.14 -20.23
C GLY A 101 8.35 0.24 -19.16
N ALA A 102 9.08 -0.84 -18.83
CA ALA A 102 8.74 -1.76 -17.76
C ALA A 102 9.98 -2.45 -17.20
N THR A 103 9.89 -2.92 -15.96
CA THR A 103 10.85 -3.86 -15.38
C THR A 103 10.17 -5.17 -15.05
N ILE A 104 10.84 -6.28 -15.33
CA ILE A 104 10.36 -7.64 -15.05
C ILE A 104 11.42 -8.38 -14.24
N GLY A 105 10.97 -9.01 -13.15
CA GLY A 105 11.76 -9.96 -12.37
C GLY A 105 11.03 -11.30 -12.28
N ILE A 106 11.74 -12.41 -12.50
CA ILE A 106 11.20 -13.77 -12.31
C ILE A 106 12.11 -14.48 -11.31
N ALA A 107 11.50 -15.02 -10.26
CA ALA A 107 12.18 -15.82 -9.26
C ALA A 107 11.48 -17.18 -9.11
N ARG A 108 12.24 -18.22 -8.75
CA ARG A 108 11.72 -19.54 -8.42
C ARG A 108 12.47 -20.03 -7.19
N ARG A 109 11.72 -20.37 -6.14
CA ARG A 109 12.28 -20.72 -4.82
C ARG A 109 13.16 -19.57 -4.31
N ASP A 110 14.42 -19.85 -4.01
CA ASP A 110 15.42 -18.92 -3.50
C ASP A 110 16.30 -18.29 -4.60
N GLU A 111 15.99 -18.54 -5.87
CA GLU A 111 16.79 -18.07 -7.01
C GLU A 111 16.05 -17.04 -7.86
N VAL A 112 16.71 -15.90 -8.09
CA VAL A 112 16.33 -14.96 -9.15
C VAL A 112 16.78 -15.56 -10.46
N LEU A 113 15.85 -15.72 -11.38
CA LEU A 113 16.09 -16.39 -12.66
C LEU A 113 16.23 -15.39 -13.82
N TYR A 114 15.60 -14.22 -13.68
CA TYR A 114 15.49 -13.21 -14.71
C TYR A 114 15.28 -11.84 -14.09
N THR A 115 16.02 -10.84 -14.54
CA THR A 115 15.72 -9.42 -14.31
C THR A 115 15.95 -8.68 -15.62
N GLN A 116 15.02 -7.82 -16.04
CA GLN A 116 15.21 -7.00 -17.24
C GLN A 116 14.46 -5.68 -17.15
N GLY A 117 15.10 -4.61 -17.62
CA GLY A 117 14.43 -3.36 -17.98
C GLY A 117 14.14 -3.30 -19.48
N TYR A 118 12.98 -2.78 -19.83
CA TYR A 118 12.52 -2.58 -21.21
C TYR A 118 12.09 -1.15 -21.42
N GLY A 119 12.42 -0.58 -22.58
CA GLY A 119 12.07 0.80 -22.91
C GLY A 119 12.77 1.80 -22.00
N HIS A 120 12.05 2.88 -21.68
CA HIS A 120 12.61 4.05 -21.01
C HIS A 120 11.73 4.49 -19.84
N LEU A 121 12.35 5.03 -18.79
CA LEU A 121 11.67 5.72 -17.70
C LEU A 121 11.24 7.12 -18.12
N ASP A 122 12.07 7.78 -18.91
CA ASP A 122 11.87 9.09 -19.55
C ASP A 122 12.70 9.11 -20.85
N ASP A 123 12.51 10.08 -21.74
CA ASP A 123 13.09 10.07 -23.10
C ASP A 123 14.60 9.77 -23.13
N ASP A 124 15.34 10.24 -22.13
CA ASP A 124 16.80 10.06 -22.02
C ASP A 124 17.25 8.96 -21.04
N ILE A 125 16.32 8.30 -20.33
CA ILE A 125 16.63 7.37 -19.24
C ILE A 125 16.17 5.95 -19.59
N GLN A 126 17.13 5.08 -19.90
CA GLN A 126 16.85 3.64 -20.09
C GLN A 126 16.25 3.01 -18.84
N MET A 127 15.23 2.18 -19.04
CA MET A 127 14.67 1.39 -17.96
C MET A 127 15.64 0.26 -17.59
N THR A 128 15.83 0.06 -16.30
CA THR A 128 16.69 -0.95 -15.69
C THR A 128 15.93 -1.62 -14.54
N PRO A 129 16.30 -2.85 -14.15
CA PRO A 129 15.65 -3.54 -13.02
C PRO A 129 15.76 -2.83 -11.66
N THR A 130 16.65 -1.85 -11.54
CA THR A 130 16.94 -1.16 -10.29
C THR A 130 16.37 0.26 -10.25
N ASN A 131 15.67 0.71 -11.30
CA ASN A 131 14.98 1.99 -11.26
C ASN A 131 13.90 1.99 -10.18
N LEU A 132 13.80 3.11 -9.47
CA LEU A 132 12.78 3.32 -8.45
C LEU A 132 11.45 3.69 -9.11
N LEU A 133 10.46 2.80 -9.00
CA LEU A 133 9.12 3.02 -9.56
C LEU A 133 8.08 3.21 -8.45
N PRO A 134 7.04 4.04 -8.68
CA PRO A 134 5.91 4.15 -7.77
C PRO A 134 5.15 2.82 -7.70
N ILE A 135 5.11 2.20 -6.52
CA ILE A 135 4.45 0.89 -6.33
C ILE A 135 2.93 1.00 -6.12
N SER A 136 2.41 2.23 -5.99
CA SER A 136 0.98 2.52 -5.87
C SER A 136 0.28 1.62 -4.86
N SER A 137 -0.82 0.97 -5.25
CA SER A 137 -1.64 0.11 -4.40
C SER A 137 -0.92 -1.11 -3.82
N LEU A 138 0.24 -1.52 -4.35
CA LEU A 138 1.07 -2.57 -3.74
C LEU A 138 1.55 -2.17 -2.34
N SER A 139 1.60 -0.86 -2.05
CA SER A 139 1.88 -0.36 -0.70
C SER A 139 0.89 -0.87 0.35
N LYS A 140 -0.34 -1.22 -0.04
CA LYS A 140 -1.36 -1.76 0.87
C LYS A 140 -0.92 -3.10 1.45
N THR A 141 -0.31 -3.96 0.65
CA THR A 141 0.22 -5.23 1.11
C THR A 141 1.26 -5.02 2.21
N ILE A 142 2.12 -4.02 2.07
CA ILE A 142 3.13 -3.66 3.08
C ILE A 142 2.44 -3.16 4.36
N THR A 143 1.48 -2.24 4.25
CA THR A 143 0.69 -1.75 5.39
C THR A 143 -0.07 -2.88 6.08
N ALA A 144 -0.65 -3.81 5.33
CA ALA A 144 -1.38 -4.95 5.85
C ALA A 144 -0.47 -5.86 6.66
N VAL A 145 0.73 -6.19 6.15
CA VAL A 145 1.73 -6.96 6.90
C VAL A 145 2.13 -6.24 8.19
N ALA A 146 2.32 -4.92 8.16
CA ALA A 146 2.64 -4.15 9.36
C ALA A 146 1.52 -4.22 10.42
N ILE A 147 0.25 -4.10 10.02
CA ILE A 147 -0.90 -4.29 10.91
C ILE A 147 -0.93 -5.72 11.47
N LEU A 148 -0.79 -6.73 10.62
CA LEU A 148 -0.84 -8.13 11.05
C LEU A 148 0.34 -8.49 11.96
N LYS A 149 1.50 -7.83 11.83
CA LYS A 149 2.60 -7.96 12.79
C LYS A 149 2.29 -7.37 14.15
N LEU A 150 1.64 -6.20 14.21
CA LEU A 150 1.14 -5.66 15.49
C LEU A 150 0.12 -6.60 16.13
N VAL A 151 -0.71 -7.27 15.31
CA VAL A 151 -1.66 -8.28 15.80
C VAL A 151 -0.96 -9.53 16.32
N GLU A 152 0.04 -10.04 15.59
CA GLU A 152 0.84 -11.20 16.01
C GLU A 152 1.57 -10.95 17.32
N ASN A 153 2.08 -9.73 17.52
CA ASN A 153 2.76 -9.32 18.75
C ASN A 153 1.82 -9.10 19.95
N GLY A 154 0.50 -9.04 19.72
CA GLY A 154 -0.49 -8.75 20.74
C GLY A 154 -0.66 -7.25 21.04
N ASP A 155 -0.01 -6.36 20.28
CA ASP A 155 -0.09 -4.90 20.42
C ASP A 155 -1.40 -4.32 19.85
N LEU A 156 -2.10 -5.10 19.01
CA LEU A 156 -3.30 -4.71 18.29
C LEU A 156 -4.23 -5.91 18.12
N LYS A 157 -5.54 -5.69 18.05
CA LYS A 157 -6.52 -6.68 17.58
C LYS A 157 -7.27 -6.15 16.38
N LEU A 158 -7.65 -7.05 15.46
CA LEU A 158 -8.50 -6.69 14.34
C LEU A 158 -9.89 -6.19 14.77
N THR A 159 -10.32 -6.53 15.99
CA THR A 159 -11.58 -6.09 16.59
C THR A 159 -11.46 -4.76 17.34
N ASP A 160 -10.28 -4.18 17.44
CA ASP A 160 -10.11 -2.93 18.19
C ASP A 160 -10.80 -1.78 17.45
N PRO A 161 -11.56 -0.93 18.18
CA PRO A 161 -12.20 0.24 17.60
C PRO A 161 -11.15 1.25 17.14
N VAL A 162 -11.34 1.80 15.95
CA VAL A 162 -10.40 2.77 15.37
C VAL A 162 -10.69 4.17 15.89
N PHE A 163 -11.96 4.57 15.88
CA PHE A 163 -12.39 5.92 16.23
C PHE A 163 -13.19 5.94 17.53
N GLY A 164 -13.32 7.13 18.12
CA GLY A 164 -14.07 7.37 19.34
C GLY A 164 -13.19 7.60 20.57
N PRO A 165 -13.80 7.88 21.73
CA PRO A 165 -13.08 8.16 22.97
C PRO A 165 -12.14 7.01 23.39
N ASP A 166 -12.59 5.77 23.18
CA ASP A 166 -11.84 4.55 23.50
C ASP A 166 -11.18 3.92 22.27
N GLY A 167 -11.21 4.61 21.12
CA GLY A 167 -10.59 4.14 19.89
C GLY A 167 -9.09 4.38 19.85
N ILE A 168 -8.38 3.60 19.03
CA ILE A 168 -6.92 3.73 18.83
C ILE A 168 -6.54 5.15 18.41
N LEU A 169 -7.36 5.80 17.58
CA LEU A 169 -7.14 7.14 17.06
C LEU A 169 -7.99 8.19 17.82
N SER A 170 -8.10 8.05 19.15
CA SER A 170 -8.88 8.97 20.00
C SER A 170 -8.44 10.44 19.93
N SER A 171 -7.21 10.71 19.50
CA SER A 171 -6.70 12.07 19.25
C SER A 171 -7.37 12.77 18.06
N PHE A 172 -7.91 12.02 17.10
CA PHE A 172 -8.76 12.58 16.05
C PHE A 172 -10.11 12.93 16.68
N LYS A 173 -10.30 14.22 16.97
CA LYS A 173 -11.56 14.71 17.54
C LYS A 173 -12.68 14.48 16.51
N PRO A 174 -13.63 13.59 16.78
CA PRO A 174 -14.77 13.45 15.89
C PRO A 174 -15.57 14.76 15.85
N PRO A 175 -16.40 14.96 14.82
CA PRO A 175 -17.40 16.02 14.84
C PRO A 175 -18.22 15.98 16.13
N LYS A 176 -18.82 17.12 16.50
CA LYS A 176 -19.73 17.16 17.66
C LYS A 176 -20.74 16.01 17.53
N LYS A 177 -21.04 15.33 18.63
CA LYS A 177 -21.83 14.07 18.65
C LYS A 177 -23.15 14.13 17.85
N LYS A 178 -23.75 15.31 17.70
CA LYS A 178 -24.98 15.54 16.92
C LYS A 178 -24.78 15.39 15.40
N ASP A 179 -23.58 15.69 14.91
CA ASP A 179 -23.24 15.76 13.48
C ASP A 179 -22.44 14.53 13.02
N MET A 180 -22.20 13.57 13.93
CA MET A 180 -21.42 12.37 13.68
C MET A 180 -22.34 11.18 13.40
N ASP A 181 -22.07 10.42 12.33
CA ASP A 181 -22.71 9.12 12.13
C ASP A 181 -22.29 8.17 13.27
N PRO A 182 -23.22 7.68 14.10
CA PRO A 182 -22.88 6.87 15.28
C PRO A 182 -22.17 5.56 14.90
N ARG A 183 -22.35 5.07 13.65
CA ARG A 183 -21.71 3.85 13.16
C ARG A 183 -20.20 4.00 13.00
N LEU A 184 -19.66 5.22 12.97
CA LEU A 184 -18.22 5.47 12.95
C LEU A 184 -17.50 4.81 14.13
N LEU A 185 -18.15 4.76 15.30
CA LEU A 185 -17.61 4.15 16.51
C LEU A 185 -17.52 2.61 16.42
N ASN A 186 -18.18 2.00 15.43
CA ASN A 186 -18.17 0.56 15.20
C ASN A 186 -17.13 0.14 14.15
N ILE A 187 -16.33 1.08 13.62
CA ILE A 187 -15.26 0.77 12.68
C ILE A 187 -14.10 0.15 13.45
N MET A 188 -13.81 -1.10 13.13
CA MET A 188 -12.69 -1.87 13.69
C MET A 188 -11.52 -1.88 12.70
N VAL A 189 -10.31 -2.16 13.20
CA VAL A 189 -9.09 -2.29 12.38
C VAL A 189 -9.31 -3.27 11.21
N GLY A 190 -9.96 -4.41 11.47
CA GLY A 190 -10.29 -5.42 10.48
C GLY A 190 -11.22 -4.91 9.38
N HIS A 191 -12.11 -3.97 9.67
CA HIS A 191 -12.98 -3.37 8.64
C HIS A 191 -12.16 -2.52 7.66
N LEU A 192 -11.15 -1.79 8.13
CA LEU A 192 -10.26 -1.01 7.25
C LEU A 192 -9.40 -1.95 6.39
N LEU A 193 -8.84 -3.00 7.00
CA LEU A 193 -7.95 -3.95 6.33
C LEU A 193 -8.65 -4.70 5.19
N HIS A 194 -9.92 -5.07 5.40
CA HIS A 194 -10.74 -5.80 4.44
C HIS A 194 -11.59 -4.91 3.54
N HIS A 195 -11.37 -3.59 3.51
CA HIS A 195 -12.14 -2.68 2.66
C HIS A 195 -13.66 -2.71 2.94
N THR A 196 -14.06 -2.83 4.21
CA THR A 196 -15.48 -2.91 4.64
C THR A 196 -15.86 -1.83 5.64
N ALA A 197 -15.12 -0.73 5.71
CA ALA A 197 -15.32 0.33 6.71
C ALA A 197 -16.59 1.18 6.51
N GLY A 198 -17.26 1.08 5.35
CA GLY A 198 -18.59 1.66 5.13
C GLY A 198 -18.64 2.96 4.32
N TRP A 199 -17.50 3.52 3.88
CA TRP A 199 -17.47 4.64 2.93
C TRP A 199 -17.30 4.17 1.50
N SER A 200 -18.01 4.81 0.59
CA SER A 200 -18.01 4.51 -0.83
C SER A 200 -17.18 5.49 -1.65
N GLN A 201 -16.35 4.94 -2.54
CA GLN A 201 -15.59 5.70 -3.52
C GLN A 201 -16.41 6.10 -4.75
N THR A 202 -17.67 5.64 -4.86
CA THR A 202 -18.55 5.98 -5.99
C THR A 202 -19.46 7.17 -5.69
N ARG A 203 -19.25 7.88 -4.58
CA ARG A 203 -19.94 9.13 -4.29
C ARG A 203 -19.60 10.15 -5.38
N PRO A 204 -20.57 10.63 -6.19
CA PRO A 204 -20.26 11.53 -7.30
C PRO A 204 -19.53 12.80 -6.87
N GLN A 205 -19.84 13.29 -5.67
CA GLN A 205 -19.28 14.54 -5.15
C GLN A 205 -17.84 14.36 -4.62
N LEU A 206 -17.40 13.16 -4.25
CA LEU A 206 -16.19 12.97 -3.45
C LEU A 206 -15.19 11.96 -4.05
N HIS A 207 -15.70 10.98 -4.79
CA HIS A 207 -14.91 9.86 -5.31
C HIS A 207 -14.01 9.23 -4.22
N ASP A 208 -12.74 8.97 -4.54
CA ASP A 208 -11.73 8.64 -3.56
C ASP A 208 -11.14 9.92 -2.93
N PRO A 209 -11.37 10.18 -1.65
CA PRO A 209 -10.94 11.41 -1.00
C PRO A 209 -9.41 11.53 -0.90
N MET A 210 -8.67 10.41 -0.99
CA MET A 210 -7.21 10.45 -0.99
C MET A 210 -6.63 10.95 -2.32
N MET A 211 -7.43 10.98 -3.38
CA MET A 211 -7.05 11.43 -4.72
C MET A 211 -7.65 12.79 -5.07
N ASN A 212 -8.15 13.53 -4.07
CA ASN A 212 -8.88 14.78 -4.28
C ASN A 212 -8.12 15.78 -5.15
N SER A 213 -6.86 16.06 -4.83
CA SER A 213 -6.01 16.99 -5.62
C SER A 213 -5.82 16.53 -7.06
N VAL A 214 -5.70 15.22 -7.31
CA VAL A 214 -5.54 14.63 -8.65
C VAL A 214 -6.83 14.75 -9.46
N TYR A 215 -7.99 14.54 -8.83
CA TYR A 215 -9.28 14.72 -9.51
C TYR A 215 -9.51 16.18 -9.89
N LEU A 216 -9.26 17.11 -8.99
CA LEU A 216 -9.36 18.55 -9.25
C LEU A 216 -8.40 18.99 -10.37
N SER A 217 -7.14 18.56 -10.33
CA SER A 217 -6.15 18.91 -11.36
C SER A 217 -6.50 18.37 -12.75
N ARG A 218 -7.34 17.33 -12.81
CA ARG A 218 -7.85 16.73 -14.05
C ARG A 218 -9.21 17.30 -14.48
N GLY A 219 -9.72 18.32 -13.78
CA GLY A 219 -10.97 18.99 -14.11
C GLY A 219 -12.23 18.20 -13.75
N HIS A 220 -12.12 17.20 -12.87
CA HIS A 220 -13.31 16.51 -12.38
C HIS A 220 -14.13 17.44 -11.47
N ASN A 221 -15.45 17.35 -11.58
CA ASN A 221 -16.37 18.07 -10.71
C ASN A 221 -16.53 17.32 -9.38
N VAL A 222 -15.54 17.45 -8.50
CA VAL A 222 -15.56 16.91 -7.14
C VAL A 222 -15.45 18.06 -6.13
N THR A 223 -15.93 17.82 -4.93
CA THR A 223 -15.70 18.69 -3.78
C THR A 223 -14.21 18.96 -3.61
N ASP A 224 -13.82 20.23 -3.53
CA ASP A 224 -12.50 20.63 -3.07
C ASP A 224 -12.47 20.61 -1.54
N ILE A 225 -11.86 19.56 -0.98
CA ILE A 225 -11.83 19.34 0.48
C ILE A 225 -11.03 20.45 1.17
N ALA A 226 -9.93 20.92 0.58
CA ALA A 226 -9.10 21.94 1.18
C ALA A 226 -9.86 23.28 1.26
N THR A 227 -10.58 23.62 0.19
CA THR A 227 -11.44 24.82 0.16
C THR A 227 -12.63 24.68 1.12
N GLU A 228 -13.32 23.54 1.16
CA GLU A 228 -14.47 23.32 2.06
C GLU A 228 -14.06 23.40 3.54
N MET A 229 -12.88 22.89 3.88
CA MET A 229 -12.32 22.98 5.22
C MET A 229 -11.64 24.32 5.52
N ASN A 230 -11.57 25.24 4.55
CA ASN A 230 -10.87 26.53 4.62
C ASN A 230 -9.41 26.36 5.10
N LEU A 231 -8.69 25.41 4.49
CA LEU A 231 -7.29 25.16 4.79
C LEU A 231 -6.40 26.23 4.14
N GLY A 232 -5.41 26.71 4.89
CA GLY A 232 -4.37 27.61 4.37
C GLY A 232 -3.16 26.87 3.80
N HIS A 233 -3.29 25.56 3.55
CA HIS A 233 -2.20 24.65 3.19
C HIS A 233 -2.70 23.47 2.35
N ASP A 234 -1.76 22.75 1.73
CA ASP A 234 -2.06 21.58 0.91
C ASP A 234 -2.69 20.45 1.72
N LEU A 235 -3.69 19.79 1.13
CA LEU A 235 -4.47 18.75 1.81
C LEU A 235 -3.59 17.60 2.33
N SER A 236 -3.51 17.45 3.66
CA SER A 236 -2.76 16.36 4.30
C SER A 236 -3.65 15.12 4.52
N PRO A 237 -3.06 13.92 4.72
CA PRO A 237 -3.84 12.74 5.11
C PRO A 237 -4.66 12.93 6.39
N ASN A 238 -4.21 13.76 7.34
CA ASN A 238 -4.97 14.03 8.57
C ASN A 238 -6.18 14.92 8.31
N ASP A 239 -6.06 15.88 7.39
CA ASP A 239 -7.16 16.72 6.98
C ASP A 239 -8.25 15.87 6.30
N VAL A 240 -7.84 14.95 5.42
CA VAL A 240 -8.76 14.00 4.79
C VAL A 240 -9.46 13.11 5.81
N ILE A 241 -8.74 12.58 6.82
CA ILE A 241 -9.36 11.78 7.89
C ILE A 241 -10.37 12.62 8.67
N THR A 242 -10.00 13.85 9.04
CA THR A 242 -10.86 14.77 9.77
C THR A 242 -12.12 15.12 8.96
N TYR A 243 -11.98 15.34 7.66
CA TYR A 243 -13.09 15.57 6.74
C TYR A 243 -14.01 14.35 6.68
N MET A 244 -13.46 13.18 6.42
CA MET A 244 -14.22 11.94 6.21
C MET A 244 -14.97 11.48 7.46
N MET A 245 -14.45 11.76 8.66
CA MET A 245 -15.15 11.52 9.92
C MET A 245 -16.41 12.40 10.10
N ARG A 246 -16.55 13.48 9.31
CA ARG A 246 -17.75 14.33 9.24
C ARG A 246 -18.75 13.91 8.18
N GLN A 247 -18.36 12.96 7.33
CA GLN A 247 -19.23 12.42 6.30
C GLN A 247 -19.98 11.21 6.84
N PRO A 248 -21.27 11.03 6.48
CA PRO A 248 -22.01 9.82 6.85
C PRO A 248 -21.37 8.58 6.23
N LEU A 249 -21.60 7.40 6.80
CA LEU A 249 -21.27 6.14 6.14
C LEU A 249 -22.34 5.77 5.10
N ASP A 250 -21.93 5.20 3.98
CA ASP A 250 -22.85 4.66 2.96
C ASP A 250 -23.46 3.33 3.42
N HIS A 251 -22.66 2.54 4.12
CA HIS A 251 -23.02 1.19 4.57
C HIS A 251 -22.57 0.97 6.02
N PRO A 252 -23.25 0.12 6.80
CA PRO A 252 -22.74 -0.26 8.11
C PRO A 252 -21.36 -0.94 7.97
N PRO A 253 -20.41 -0.67 8.90
CA PRO A 253 -19.10 -1.32 8.88
C PRO A 253 -19.22 -2.85 8.88
N GLY A 254 -18.39 -3.53 8.08
CA GLY A 254 -18.39 -4.98 7.93
C GLY A 254 -19.39 -5.54 6.91
N MET A 255 -20.32 -4.74 6.40
CA MET A 255 -21.43 -5.26 5.57
C MET A 255 -21.16 -5.33 4.07
N LYS A 256 -20.27 -4.47 3.55
CA LYS A 256 -20.03 -4.37 2.11
C LYS A 256 -18.57 -4.10 1.81
N TYR A 257 -18.00 -4.87 0.88
CA TYR A 257 -16.67 -4.63 0.35
C TYR A 257 -16.69 -3.45 -0.63
N GLU A 258 -15.85 -2.46 -0.36
CA GLU A 258 -15.53 -1.34 -1.24
C GLU A 258 -14.07 -0.95 -1.10
N TYR A 259 -13.32 -1.12 -2.18
CA TYR A 259 -11.91 -0.76 -2.24
C TYR A 259 -11.70 0.67 -1.72
N SER A 260 -10.70 0.85 -0.86
CA SER A 260 -10.53 2.08 -0.10
C SER A 260 -9.07 2.43 0.12
N ASN A 261 -8.58 3.46 -0.60
CA ASN A 261 -7.30 4.09 -0.27
C ASN A 261 -7.37 4.80 1.08
N PHE A 262 -8.51 5.42 1.37
CA PHE A 262 -8.77 6.08 2.65
C PHE A 262 -8.60 5.14 3.84
N GLY A 263 -9.18 3.94 3.80
CA GLY A 263 -9.05 2.95 4.87
C GLY A 263 -7.59 2.61 5.18
N TYR A 264 -6.75 2.49 4.16
CA TYR A 264 -5.32 2.23 4.32
C TYR A 264 -4.52 3.46 4.79
N SER A 265 -4.99 4.67 4.48
CA SER A 265 -4.44 5.91 5.08
C SER A 265 -4.69 5.93 6.59
N VAL A 266 -5.89 5.53 7.03
CA VAL A 266 -6.23 5.40 8.46
C VAL A 266 -5.39 4.31 9.13
N LEU A 267 -5.19 3.13 8.50
CA LEU A 267 -4.30 2.09 9.02
C LEU A 267 -2.85 2.57 9.16
N GLY A 268 -2.39 3.45 8.27
CA GLY A 268 -1.09 4.11 8.41
C GLY A 268 -0.97 4.89 9.72
N ARG A 269 -2.05 5.59 10.14
CA ARG A 269 -2.09 6.31 11.42
C ARG A 269 -2.21 5.39 12.62
N VAL A 270 -2.92 4.28 12.50
CA VAL A 270 -2.94 3.23 13.54
C VAL A 270 -1.53 2.72 13.83
N ILE A 271 -0.75 2.41 12.78
CA ILE A 271 0.65 1.96 12.93
C ILE A 271 1.51 3.03 13.60
N GLU A 272 1.42 4.29 13.14
CA GLU A 272 2.19 5.40 13.72
C GLU A 272 1.85 5.61 15.20
N HIS A 273 0.58 5.54 15.58
CA HIS A 273 0.12 5.68 16.96
C HIS A 273 0.67 4.59 17.87
N ILE A 274 0.48 3.31 17.49
CA ILE A 274 0.86 2.16 18.32
C ILE A 274 2.39 2.04 18.45
N SER A 275 3.12 2.28 17.36
CA SER A 275 4.59 2.15 17.36
C SER A 275 5.30 3.27 18.11
N GLY A 276 4.60 4.35 18.49
CA GLY A 276 5.22 5.58 19.01
C GLY A 276 6.10 6.30 17.99
N LYS A 277 6.16 5.83 16.73
CA LYS A 277 6.96 6.40 15.64
C LYS A 277 6.15 7.43 14.84
N ARG A 278 5.45 8.30 15.58
CA ARG A 278 5.22 9.73 15.32
C ARG A 278 4.37 10.33 16.44
N ASP A 279 5.03 11.04 17.34
CA ASP A 279 4.40 12.04 18.18
C ASP A 279 4.26 13.33 17.33
N ILE A 280 3.15 13.47 16.62
CA ILE A 280 2.76 14.78 16.07
C ILE A 280 1.98 15.46 17.19
N LYS A 281 2.68 16.21 18.05
CA LYS A 281 2.09 17.45 18.50
C LYS A 281 1.59 18.16 17.25
N ALA A 282 0.28 18.34 17.21
CA ALA A 282 -0.40 19.18 16.24
C ALA A 282 0.45 20.41 15.92
N THR A 283 0.86 20.53 14.67
CA THR A 283 1.22 21.79 14.02
C THR A 283 0.63 21.72 12.64
#